data_AF-A0A7D5GNK1-F1
#
_entry.id   AF-A0A7D5GNK1-F1
#
_cell.length_a   1.000
_cell.length_b   1.000
_cell.length_c   1.000
_cell.angle_alpha   90.00
_cell.angle_beta   90.00
_cell.angle_gamma   90.00
#
_symmetry.space_group_name_H-M   'P 1'
#
loop_
_entity.id
_entity.type
_entity.pdbx_description
1 polymer ?
#
loop_
_entity_poly.entity_id
_entity_poly.type
_entity_poly.pdbx_seq_one_letter_code
_entity_poly.pdbx_strand_id
1 'polypeptide(L)'
;MQLTLVGLLFVGLDRGDTGIMVNASVGLLVSYLPAVLEREYDLPMDAGLTLWITSAVFLHAIGTVGLPGATGNFYNNVWWWDHMTHALSSSVVAATGYTVTRAIDRHSEAVYLPDRFMFVFILLFVLAFGVFWEVIEFAIAETAHALGTASVLTQYGLEDTLLDLVFDTIGGIIVAIWGTAHLTDLTGAITDRLDGRRSR
;
A
#
# COMPACT_ATOMS: atom_id res chain seq x y z
N MET A 1 4.50 8.86 -13.63
CA MET A 1 4.22 7.52 -13.05
C MET A 1 3.37 6.67 -13.98
N GLN A 2 2.14 7.07 -14.33
CA GLN A 2 1.25 6.26 -15.20
C GLN A 2 1.85 5.89 -16.56
N LEU A 3 2.44 6.84 -17.29
CA LEU A 3 3.11 6.54 -18.57
C LEU A 3 4.24 5.51 -18.41
N THR A 4 4.98 5.59 -17.32
CA THR A 4 6.03 4.61 -17.01
C THR A 4 5.41 3.25 -16.72
N LEU A 5 4.34 3.15 -15.93
CA LEU A 5 3.63 1.90 -15.66
C LEU A 5 3.10 1.25 -16.94
N VAL A 6 2.53 2.05 -17.85
CA VAL A 6 2.15 1.58 -19.19
C VAL A 6 3.36 1.07 -19.97
N GLY A 7 4.49 1.79 -19.92
CA GLY A 7 5.75 1.32 -20.50
C GLY A 7 6.23 -0.01 -19.91
N LEU A 8 6.17 -0.17 -18.58
CA LEU A 8 6.53 -1.41 -17.90
C LEU A 8 5.61 -2.57 -18.28
N LEU A 9 4.31 -2.31 -18.48
CA LEU A 9 3.38 -3.31 -18.98
C LEU A 9 3.79 -3.82 -20.37
N PHE A 10 4.19 -2.92 -21.28
CA PHE A 10 4.73 -3.32 -22.59
C PHE A 10 6.05 -4.09 -22.46
N VAL A 11 6.93 -3.71 -21.52
CA VAL A 11 8.16 -4.46 -21.25
C VAL A 11 7.85 -5.87 -20.74
N GLY A 12 6.86 -6.02 -19.85
CA GLY A 12 6.40 -7.32 -19.38
C GLY A 12 5.83 -8.19 -20.51
N LEU A 13 5.06 -7.60 -21.41
CA LEU A 13 4.53 -8.28 -22.60
C LEU A 13 5.63 -8.73 -23.57
N ASP A 14 6.61 -7.85 -23.85
CA ASP A 14 7.74 -8.13 -24.73
C ASP A 14 8.64 -9.25 -24.18
N ARG A 15 8.87 -9.25 -22.85
CA ARG A 15 9.70 -10.26 -22.17
C ARG A 15 8.94 -11.54 -21.81
N GLY A 16 7.61 -11.56 -21.93
CA GLY A 16 6.77 -12.65 -21.42
C GLY A 16 6.81 -12.79 -19.90
N ASP A 17 7.12 -11.71 -19.17
CA ASP A 17 7.30 -11.71 -17.72
C ASP A 17 5.99 -11.36 -17.01
N THR A 18 5.33 -12.36 -16.44
CA THR A 18 4.04 -12.22 -15.74
C THR A 18 4.14 -11.37 -14.49
N GLY A 19 5.27 -11.38 -13.78
CA GLY A 19 5.47 -10.57 -12.59
C GLY A 19 5.45 -9.08 -12.91
N ILE A 20 6.18 -8.68 -13.95
CA ILE A 20 6.20 -7.29 -14.43
C ILE A 20 4.79 -6.87 -14.89
N MET A 21 4.12 -7.71 -15.68
CA MET A 21 2.79 -7.40 -16.19
C MET A 21 1.76 -7.18 -15.07
N VAL A 22 1.73 -8.07 -14.08
CA VAL A 22 0.80 -7.98 -12.94
C VAL A 22 1.09 -6.74 -12.10
N ASN A 23 2.35 -6.52 -11.70
CA ASN A 23 2.72 -5.37 -10.87
C ASN A 23 2.48 -4.04 -11.58
N ALA A 24 2.80 -3.93 -12.87
CA ALA A 24 2.50 -2.75 -13.66
C ALA A 24 1.00 -2.50 -13.79
N SER A 25 0.20 -3.55 -13.97
CA SER A 25 -1.26 -3.46 -14.08
C SER A 25 -1.91 -3.03 -12.77
N VAL A 26 -1.54 -3.68 -11.65
CA VAL A 26 -2.01 -3.31 -10.31
C VAL A 26 -1.59 -1.88 -9.98
N GLY A 27 -0.33 -1.52 -10.24
CA GLY A 27 0.15 -0.16 -10.02
C GLY A 27 -0.61 0.87 -10.84
N LEU A 28 -0.94 0.56 -12.09
CA LEU A 28 -1.74 1.45 -12.93
C LEU A 28 -3.16 1.63 -12.36
N LEU A 29 -3.82 0.55 -11.97
CA LEU A 29 -5.16 0.59 -11.37
C LEU A 29 -5.17 1.41 -10.08
N VAL A 30 -4.26 1.13 -9.15
CA VAL A 30 -4.17 1.86 -7.87
C VAL A 30 -3.78 3.32 -8.10
N SER A 31 -3.00 3.63 -9.14
CA SER A 31 -2.65 5.03 -9.44
C SER A 31 -3.85 5.91 -9.80
N TYR A 32 -4.96 5.32 -10.26
CA TYR A 32 -6.22 6.04 -10.51
C TYR A 32 -7.11 6.15 -9.28
N LEU A 33 -6.78 5.46 -8.17
CA LEU A 33 -7.59 5.45 -6.96
C LEU A 33 -7.82 6.85 -6.39
N PRO A 34 -6.82 7.75 -6.25
CA PRO A 34 -7.06 9.10 -5.75
C PRO A 34 -8.08 9.86 -6.61
N ALA A 35 -7.98 9.79 -7.93
CA ALA A 35 -8.93 10.45 -8.83
C ALA A 35 -10.36 9.90 -8.71
N VAL A 36 -10.51 8.60 -8.48
CA VAL A 36 -11.84 7.98 -8.23
C VAL A 36 -12.39 8.41 -6.87
N LEU A 37 -11.56 8.44 -5.82
CA LEU A 37 -11.95 8.88 -4.49
C LEU A 37 -12.39 10.34 -4.48
N GLU A 38 -11.65 11.20 -5.18
CA GLU A 38 -12.02 12.61 -5.34
C GLU A 38 -13.32 12.76 -6.13
N ARG A 39 -13.44 12.14 -7.31
CA ARG A 39 -14.60 12.36 -8.20
C ARG A 39 -15.90 11.73 -7.71
N GLU A 40 -15.85 10.51 -7.20
CA GLU A 40 -17.06 9.72 -6.86
C GLU A 40 -17.46 9.85 -5.38
N TYR A 41 -16.48 10.13 -4.52
CA TYR A 41 -16.69 10.19 -3.08
C TYR A 41 -16.50 11.59 -2.49
N ASP A 42 -16.09 12.57 -3.29
CA ASP A 42 -15.83 13.96 -2.87
C ASP A 42 -14.81 14.04 -1.72
N LEU A 43 -13.86 13.09 -1.73
CA LEU A 43 -12.80 13.04 -0.74
C LEU A 43 -11.64 13.95 -1.16
N PRO A 44 -11.13 14.82 -0.26
CA PRO A 44 -10.04 15.73 -0.59
C PRO A 44 -8.76 14.93 -0.86
N MET A 45 -8.27 15.00 -2.10
CA MET A 45 -7.03 14.34 -2.53
C MET A 45 -6.01 15.40 -2.92
N ASP A 46 -5.25 15.91 -1.95
CA ASP A 46 -4.17 16.83 -2.25
C ASP A 46 -3.02 16.15 -3.02
N ALA A 47 -2.12 16.96 -3.58
CA ALA A 47 -1.00 16.48 -4.36
C ALA A 47 -0.04 15.58 -3.53
N GLY A 48 0.09 15.83 -2.23
CA GLY A 48 0.92 15.05 -1.31
C GLY A 48 0.34 13.67 -1.04
N LEU A 49 -0.95 13.57 -0.68
CA LEU A 49 -1.66 12.30 -0.50
C LEU A 49 -1.66 11.48 -1.80
N THR A 50 -1.93 12.14 -2.92
CA THR A 50 -1.90 11.50 -4.24
C THR A 50 -0.50 10.97 -4.56
N LEU A 51 0.54 11.77 -4.35
CA LEU A 51 1.91 11.35 -4.57
C LEU A 51 2.31 10.19 -3.65
N TRP A 52 1.90 10.23 -2.38
CA TRP A 52 2.20 9.19 -1.41
C TRP A 52 1.61 7.83 -1.81
N ILE A 53 0.30 7.79 -2.10
CA ILE A 53 -0.40 6.57 -2.52
C ILE A 53 0.19 6.04 -3.83
N THR A 54 0.38 6.92 -4.81
CA THR A 54 0.89 6.52 -6.14
C THR A 54 2.35 6.08 -6.10
N SER A 55 3.19 6.68 -5.24
CA SER A 55 4.60 6.30 -5.09
C SER A 55 4.76 4.89 -4.55
N ALA A 56 3.92 4.46 -3.61
CA ALA A 56 3.97 3.10 -3.05
C ALA A 56 3.88 2.05 -4.16
N VAL A 57 2.81 2.09 -4.94
CA VAL A 57 2.58 1.11 -6.02
C VAL A 57 3.52 1.31 -7.21
N PHE A 58 3.96 2.54 -7.46
CA PHE A 58 4.91 2.84 -8.52
C PHE A 58 6.28 2.24 -8.25
N LEU A 59 6.77 2.31 -7.01
CA LEU A 59 8.04 1.74 -6.61
C LEU A 59 8.00 0.21 -6.60
N HIS A 60 6.90 -0.41 -6.20
CA HIS A 60 6.72 -1.87 -6.37
C HIS A 60 6.83 -2.27 -7.85
N ALA A 61 6.10 -1.59 -8.75
CA ALA A 61 6.14 -1.89 -10.17
C ALA A 61 7.52 -1.70 -10.80
N ILE A 62 8.21 -0.60 -10.49
CA ILE A 62 9.61 -0.41 -10.92
C ILE A 62 10.51 -1.47 -10.31
N GLY A 63 10.27 -1.86 -9.06
CA GLY A 63 11.06 -2.86 -8.35
C GLY A 63 11.23 -4.17 -9.12
N THR A 64 10.17 -4.57 -9.82
CA THR A 64 10.14 -5.78 -10.67
C THR A 64 10.99 -5.69 -11.93
N VAL A 65 11.48 -4.50 -12.31
CA VAL A 65 12.26 -4.26 -13.52
C VAL A 65 13.62 -3.64 -13.16
N GLY A 66 14.71 -4.30 -13.56
CA GLY A 66 16.05 -3.73 -13.35
C GLY A 66 16.37 -2.57 -14.31
N LEU A 67 17.50 -1.92 -14.07
CA LEU A 67 18.04 -0.91 -15.00
C LEU A 67 18.24 -1.52 -16.40
N PRO A 68 18.02 -0.76 -17.49
CA PRO A 68 18.31 -1.23 -18.84
C PRO A 68 19.76 -1.75 -18.94
N GLY A 69 19.91 -3.03 -19.30
CA GLY A 69 21.21 -3.71 -19.39
C GLY A 69 21.70 -4.38 -18.09
N ALA A 70 20.99 -4.27 -16.97
CA ALA A 70 21.29 -5.01 -15.75
C ALA A 70 20.74 -6.45 -15.82
N THR A 71 21.48 -7.39 -15.23
CA THR A 71 21.00 -8.76 -14.98
C THR A 71 20.21 -8.78 -13.67
N GLY A 72 18.89 -8.92 -13.74
CA GLY A 72 18.00 -8.96 -12.57
C GLY A 72 17.18 -7.68 -12.37
N ASN A 73 16.39 -7.63 -11.30
CA ASN A 73 15.50 -6.52 -10.95
C ASN A 73 16.01 -5.78 -9.69
N PHE A 74 15.31 -4.73 -9.24
CA PHE A 74 15.75 -4.00 -8.04
C PHE A 74 15.60 -4.84 -6.77
N TYR A 75 14.55 -5.65 -6.66
CA TYR A 75 14.36 -6.54 -5.51
C TYR A 75 15.57 -7.48 -5.31
N ASN A 76 16.16 -7.99 -6.39
CA ASN A 76 17.31 -8.89 -6.30
C ASN A 76 18.66 -8.16 -6.19
N ASN A 77 18.75 -6.90 -6.65
CA ASN A 77 20.03 -6.19 -6.76
C ASN A 77 20.23 -5.08 -5.72
N VAL A 78 19.18 -4.63 -5.04
CA VAL A 78 19.22 -3.55 -4.06
C VAL A 78 18.60 -4.05 -2.76
N TRP A 79 19.45 -4.46 -1.82
CA TRP A 79 19.06 -5.15 -0.59
C TRP A 79 18.01 -4.42 0.27
N TRP A 80 17.97 -3.09 0.25
CA TRP A 80 17.02 -2.29 1.02
C TRP A 80 15.73 -1.97 0.27
N TRP A 81 15.65 -2.30 -1.01
CA TRP A 81 14.52 -1.91 -1.86
C TRP A 81 13.21 -2.46 -1.34
N ASP A 82 13.19 -3.75 -1.01
CA ASP A 82 11.99 -4.44 -0.55
C ASP A 82 11.45 -3.85 0.75
N HIS A 83 12.32 -3.82 1.75
CA HIS A 83 12.14 -3.15 3.03
C HIS A 83 11.63 -1.70 2.91
N MET A 84 12.18 -0.90 1.98
CA MET A 84 11.68 0.46 1.75
C MET A 84 10.26 0.42 1.19
N THR A 85 9.98 -0.45 0.22
CA THR A 85 8.63 -0.58 -0.34
C THR A 85 7.62 -1.05 0.70
N HIS A 86 8.00 -1.95 1.62
CA HIS A 86 7.21 -2.34 2.78
C HIS A 86 6.91 -1.16 3.72
N ALA A 87 7.94 -0.42 4.15
CA ALA A 87 7.72 0.76 5.00
C ALA A 87 6.83 1.83 4.34
N LEU A 88 6.97 2.03 3.03
CA LEU A 88 6.12 2.98 2.31
C LEU A 88 4.69 2.48 2.15
N SER A 89 4.49 1.24 1.72
CA SER A 89 3.17 0.64 1.52
C SER A 89 2.40 0.50 2.84
N SER A 90 3.06 0.05 3.89
CA SER A 90 2.49 -0.04 5.24
C SER A 90 2.10 1.32 5.81
N SER A 91 2.84 2.39 5.48
CA SER A 91 2.44 3.74 5.86
C SER A 91 1.12 4.17 5.18
N VAL A 92 0.87 3.78 3.93
CA VAL A 92 -0.42 4.03 3.26
C VAL A 92 -1.54 3.20 3.90
N VAL A 93 -1.27 1.95 4.27
CA VAL A 93 -2.20 1.09 5.03
C VAL A 93 -2.53 1.72 6.38
N ALA A 94 -1.51 2.19 7.11
CA ALA A 94 -1.66 2.88 8.39
C ALA A 94 -2.53 4.14 8.25
N ALA A 95 -2.31 4.93 7.20
CA ALA A 95 -3.08 6.13 6.92
C ALA A 95 -4.55 5.80 6.68
N THR A 96 -4.82 4.77 5.90
CA THR A 96 -6.17 4.27 5.64
C THR A 96 -6.86 3.84 6.94
N GLY A 97 -6.18 3.04 7.76
CA GLY A 97 -6.69 2.60 9.06
C GLY A 97 -6.96 3.77 10.01
N TYR A 98 -6.06 4.76 10.05
CA TYR A 98 -6.21 5.96 10.87
C TYR A 98 -7.43 6.77 10.45
N THR A 99 -7.52 7.10 9.17
CA THR A 99 -8.58 7.92 8.61
C THR A 99 -9.95 7.29 8.82
N VAL A 100 -10.11 6.00 8.51
CA VAL A 100 -11.40 5.30 8.66
C VAL A 100 -11.82 5.23 10.12
N THR A 101 -10.92 4.79 11.00
CA THR A 101 -11.22 4.61 12.42
C THR A 101 -11.51 5.94 13.10
N ARG A 102 -10.77 7.01 12.76
CA ARG A 102 -11.03 8.35 13.30
C ARG A 102 -12.32 8.96 12.76
N ALA A 103 -12.72 8.63 11.54
CA ALA A 103 -14.02 9.07 11.02
C ALA A 103 -15.18 8.39 11.76
N ILE A 104 -15.04 7.10 12.10
CA ILE A 104 -16.03 6.37 12.92
C ILE A 104 -16.13 6.96 14.33
N ASP A 105 -14.99 7.21 14.98
CA ASP A 105 -14.89 7.86 16.29
C ASP A 105 -15.56 9.24 16.32
N ARG A 106 -15.43 10.02 15.24
CA ARG A 106 -16.10 11.33 15.11
C ARG A 106 -17.59 11.23 14.78
N HIS A 107 -17.98 10.22 14.02
CA HIS A 107 -19.36 10.03 13.57
C HIS A 107 -20.28 9.49 14.68
N SER A 108 -19.76 8.67 15.60
CA SER A 108 -20.58 7.93 16.57
C SER A 108 -20.28 8.36 18.02
N GLU A 109 -21.29 8.91 18.70
CA GLU A 109 -21.21 9.21 20.13
C GLU A 109 -20.99 7.95 21.01
N ALA A 110 -21.27 6.75 20.49
CA ALA A 110 -21.06 5.48 21.18
C ALA A 110 -19.61 4.98 21.08
N VAL A 111 -18.80 5.56 20.19
CA VAL A 111 -17.41 5.16 19.96
C VAL A 111 -16.52 6.30 20.44
N TYR A 112 -15.59 6.01 21.34
CA TYR A 112 -14.58 6.96 21.77
C TYR A 112 -13.22 6.26 21.81
N LEU A 113 -12.28 6.75 21.01
CA LEU A 113 -10.94 6.21 20.84
C LEU A 113 -9.90 7.24 21.29
N PRO A 114 -9.38 7.13 22.52
CA PRO A 114 -8.31 8.01 23.00
C PRO A 114 -7.08 7.97 22.08
N ASP A 115 -6.35 9.08 21.96
CA ASP A 115 -5.19 9.16 21.06
C ASP A 115 -4.13 8.07 21.31
N ARG A 116 -3.92 7.71 22.59
CA ARG A 116 -3.00 6.60 22.95
C ARG A 116 -3.51 5.24 22.48
N PHE A 117 -4.82 5.02 22.52
CA PHE A 117 -5.43 3.80 22.01
C PHE A 117 -5.34 3.77 20.48
N MET A 118 -5.62 4.88 19.82
CA MET A 118 -5.46 5.02 18.37
C MET A 118 -4.04 4.68 17.92
N PHE A 119 -3.02 5.18 18.62
CA PHE A 119 -1.62 4.84 18.32
C PHE A 119 -1.39 3.32 18.33
N VAL A 120 -1.77 2.63 19.41
CA VAL A 120 -1.59 1.17 19.53
C VAL A 120 -2.44 0.42 18.51
N PHE A 121 -3.68 0.86 18.28
CA PHE A 121 -4.58 0.28 17.29
C PHE A 121 -3.95 0.30 15.90
N ILE A 122 -3.36 1.42 15.48
CA ILE A 122 -2.73 1.53 14.16
C ILE A 122 -1.53 0.59 14.04
N LEU A 123 -0.70 0.48 15.08
CA LEU A 123 0.41 -0.48 15.04
C LEU A 123 -0.07 -1.92 14.91
N LEU A 124 -1.10 -2.30 15.67
CA LEU A 124 -1.69 -3.65 15.58
C LEU A 124 -2.38 -3.89 14.23
N PHE A 125 -3.06 -2.88 13.70
CA PHE A 125 -3.72 -2.95 12.40
C PHE A 125 -2.71 -3.15 11.26
N VAL A 126 -1.62 -2.37 11.26
CA VAL A 126 -0.55 -2.47 10.27
C VAL A 126 0.16 -3.81 10.38
N LEU A 127 0.52 -4.26 11.59
CA LEU A 127 1.14 -5.56 11.80
C LEU A 127 0.24 -6.72 11.35
N ALA A 128 -1.05 -6.66 11.67
CA ALA A 128 -2.01 -7.67 11.23
C ALA A 128 -2.15 -7.69 9.71
N PHE A 129 -2.14 -6.52 9.07
CA PHE A 129 -2.16 -6.41 7.61
C PHE A 129 -0.86 -6.91 6.98
N GLY A 130 0.30 -6.59 7.55
CA GLY A 130 1.60 -7.09 7.11
C GLY A 130 1.64 -8.62 7.15
N VAL A 131 1.26 -9.23 8.28
CA VAL A 131 1.16 -10.69 8.38
C VAL A 131 0.19 -11.27 7.35
N PHE A 132 -0.96 -10.62 7.13
CA PHE A 132 -1.91 -11.04 6.11
C PHE A 132 -1.31 -10.97 4.70
N TRP A 133 -0.52 -9.93 4.41
CA TRP A 133 0.17 -9.76 3.14
C TRP A 133 1.22 -10.85 2.91
N GLU A 134 2.09 -11.11 3.89
CA GLU A 134 3.09 -12.19 3.84
C GLU A 134 2.46 -13.57 3.54
N VAL A 135 1.28 -13.83 4.12
CA VAL A 135 0.54 -15.07 3.85
C VAL A 135 0.04 -15.13 2.41
N ILE A 136 -0.39 -14.01 1.82
CA ILE A 136 -0.77 -13.94 0.40
C ILE A 136 0.45 -14.20 -0.49
N GLU A 137 1.58 -13.58 -0.19
CA GLU A 137 2.81 -13.77 -0.97
C GLU A 137 3.28 -15.21 -0.94
N PHE A 138 3.32 -15.81 0.25
CA PHE A 138 3.62 -17.21 0.43
C PHE A 138 2.65 -18.11 -0.36
N ALA A 139 1.34 -17.85 -0.28
CA ALA A 139 0.35 -18.62 -1.01
C ALA A 139 0.49 -18.51 -2.54
N ILE A 140 0.84 -17.32 -3.05
CA ILE A 140 1.08 -17.09 -4.48
C ILE A 140 2.34 -17.82 -4.94
N ALA A 141 3.42 -17.74 -4.16
CA ALA A 141 4.68 -18.44 -4.44
C ALA A 141 4.49 -19.96 -4.48
N GLU A 142 3.83 -20.53 -3.47
CA GLU A 142 3.53 -21.97 -3.42
C GLU A 142 2.61 -22.43 -4.55
N THR A 143 1.61 -21.62 -4.90
CA THR A 143 0.72 -21.92 -6.03
C THR A 143 1.47 -21.91 -7.36
N ALA A 144 2.35 -20.92 -7.57
CA ALA A 144 3.18 -20.85 -8.76
C ALA A 144 4.13 -22.05 -8.86
N HIS A 145 4.74 -22.46 -7.74
CA HIS A 145 5.58 -23.64 -7.66
C HIS A 145 4.79 -24.93 -7.99
N ALA A 146 3.59 -25.09 -7.43
CA ALA A 146 2.73 -26.23 -7.70
C ALA A 146 2.27 -26.32 -9.16
N LEU A 147 2.07 -25.18 -9.83
CA LEU A 147 1.68 -25.09 -11.24
C LEU A 147 2.87 -25.11 -12.21
N GLY A 148 4.11 -25.05 -11.71
CA GLY A 148 5.32 -24.95 -12.53
C GLY A 148 5.44 -23.64 -13.31
N THR A 149 4.81 -22.57 -12.82
CA THR A 149 4.83 -21.22 -13.44
C THR A 149 5.80 -20.29 -12.71
N ALA A 150 6.24 -19.22 -13.37
CA ALA A 150 7.00 -18.16 -12.70
C ALA A 150 6.11 -17.46 -11.65
N SER A 151 6.64 -17.26 -10.43
CA SER A 151 5.92 -16.52 -9.40
C SER A 151 5.87 -15.03 -9.76
N VAL A 152 4.73 -14.40 -9.46
CA VAL A 152 4.52 -12.96 -9.69
C VAL A 152 4.90 -12.10 -8.48
N LEU A 153 5.05 -12.73 -7.31
CA LEU A 153 5.54 -12.17 -6.05
C LEU A 153 6.60 -13.13 -5.49
N THR A 154 7.74 -12.60 -5.06
CA THR A 154 8.86 -13.45 -4.62
C THR A 154 8.91 -13.44 -3.11
N GLN A 155 8.76 -14.61 -2.49
CA GLN A 155 9.01 -14.79 -1.07
C GLN A 155 10.49 -15.17 -0.90
N TYR A 156 11.30 -14.34 -0.23
CA TYR A 156 12.75 -14.56 -0.13
C TYR A 156 13.19 -15.39 1.09
N GLY A 157 12.26 -15.67 2.01
CA GLY A 157 12.46 -16.57 3.15
C GLY A 157 11.96 -15.99 4.47
N LEU A 158 12.13 -16.73 5.57
CA LEU A 158 11.61 -16.31 6.88
C LEU A 158 12.28 -15.04 7.42
N GLU A 159 13.59 -14.89 7.18
CA GLU A 159 14.35 -13.72 7.65
C GLU A 159 13.86 -12.43 7.00
N ASP A 160 13.57 -12.50 5.70
CA ASP A 160 13.01 -11.41 4.89
C ASP A 160 11.63 -10.99 5.41
N THR A 161 10.70 -11.94 5.49
CA THR A 161 9.37 -11.74 6.11
C THR A 161 9.44 -11.07 7.48
N LEU A 162 10.39 -11.46 8.34
CA LEU A 162 10.54 -10.83 9.66
C LEU A 162 11.02 -9.38 9.55
N LEU A 163 11.93 -9.08 8.63
CA LEU A 163 12.38 -7.72 8.37
C LEU A 163 11.28 -6.88 7.72
N ASP A 164 10.49 -7.44 6.82
CA ASP A 164 9.34 -6.77 6.22
C ASP A 164 8.34 -6.32 7.28
N LEU A 165 8.02 -7.18 8.25
CA LEU A 165 7.17 -6.79 9.39
C LEU A 165 7.81 -5.69 10.28
N VAL A 166 9.14 -5.63 10.37
CA VAL A 166 9.84 -4.54 11.06
C VAL A 166 9.69 -3.23 10.28
N PHE A 167 9.89 -3.25 8.96
CA PHE A 167 9.72 -2.07 8.11
C PHE A 167 8.25 -1.63 8.02
N ASP A 168 7.31 -2.57 8.04
CA ASP A 168 5.89 -2.29 8.18
C ASP A 168 5.58 -1.56 9.47
N THR A 169 6.18 -2.01 10.58
CA THR A 169 6.05 -1.34 11.88
C THR A 169 6.62 0.08 11.83
N ILE A 170 7.75 0.30 11.14
CA ILE A 170 8.34 1.63 10.98
C ILE A 170 7.38 2.56 10.22
N GLY A 171 6.82 2.10 9.09
CA GLY A 171 5.81 2.84 8.33
C GLY A 171 4.57 3.16 9.17
N GLY A 172 4.10 2.18 9.94
CA GLY A 172 3.02 2.34 10.91
C GLY A 172 3.30 3.38 11.99
N ILE A 173 4.49 3.38 12.59
CA ILE A 173 4.90 4.35 13.62
C ILE A 173 4.93 5.77 13.06
N ILE A 174 5.52 5.96 11.87
CA ILE A 174 5.59 7.27 11.20
C ILE A 174 4.18 7.87 11.10
N VAL A 175 3.21 7.08 10.64
CA VAL A 175 1.83 7.55 10.47
C VAL A 175 1.07 7.64 11.79
N ALA A 176 1.29 6.75 12.74
CA ALA A 176 0.65 6.84 14.04
C ALA A 176 1.07 8.10 14.82
N ILE A 177 2.27 8.64 14.56
CA ILE A 177 2.77 9.89 15.15
C ILE A 177 2.31 11.11 14.35
N TRP A 178 2.45 11.10 13.01
CA TRP A 178 2.28 12.29 12.16
C TRP A 178 1.00 12.32 11.32
N GLY A 179 0.24 11.23 11.28
CA GLY A 179 -0.94 11.07 10.43
C GLY A 179 -2.00 12.15 10.64
N THR A 180 -2.11 12.67 11.87
CA THR A 180 -3.03 13.76 12.22
C THR A 180 -2.86 15.00 11.33
N ALA A 181 -1.63 15.34 10.92
CA ALA A 181 -1.36 16.57 10.18
C ALA A 181 -1.87 16.55 8.73
N HIS A 182 -1.87 15.38 8.07
CA HIS A 182 -2.23 15.26 6.64
C HIS A 182 -3.58 14.57 6.43
N LEU A 183 -4.11 13.86 7.43
CA LEU A 183 -5.32 13.07 7.30
C LEU A 183 -6.56 13.74 7.90
N THR A 184 -6.42 14.92 8.50
CA THR A 184 -7.54 15.59 9.19
C THR A 184 -8.66 15.95 8.21
N ASP A 185 -8.34 16.56 7.07
CA ASP A 185 -9.34 16.97 6.07
C ASP A 185 -10.06 15.75 5.48
N LEU A 186 -9.28 14.71 5.14
CA LEU A 186 -9.83 13.44 4.64
C LEU A 186 -10.74 12.76 5.66
N THR A 187 -10.35 12.77 6.94
CA THR A 187 -11.17 12.23 8.03
C THR A 187 -12.48 13.01 8.18
N GLY A 188 -12.43 14.34 8.07
CA GLY A 188 -13.61 15.21 8.09
C GLY A 188 -14.60 14.85 6.98
N ALA A 189 -14.11 14.78 5.74
CA ALA A 189 -14.95 14.45 4.58
C ALA A 189 -15.63 13.07 4.70
N ILE A 190 -14.93 12.06 5.23
CA ILE A 190 -15.52 10.74 5.48
C ILE A 190 -16.58 10.81 6.59
N THR A 191 -16.33 11.59 7.64
CA THR A 191 -17.28 11.80 8.74
C THR A 191 -18.58 12.43 8.23
N ASP A 192 -18.48 13.52 7.47
CA ASP A 192 -19.64 14.24 6.92
C ASP A 192 -20.49 13.34 6.02
N ARG A 193 -19.84 12.45 5.26
CA ARG A 193 -20.53 11.47 4.40
C ARG A 193 -21.26 10.40 5.21
N LEU A 194 -20.71 9.95 6.33
CA LEU A 194 -21.38 9.03 7.24
C LEU A 194 -22.62 9.69 7.87
N ASP A 195 -22.51 10.96 8.28
CA ASP A 195 -23.63 11.74 8.81
C ASP A 195 -24.74 11.97 7.78
N GLY A 196 -24.37 12.28 6.54
CA GLY A 196 -25.31 12.46 5.43
C GLY A 196 -26.13 11.21 5.08
N ARG A 197 -25.64 10.01 5.43
CA ARG A 197 -26.41 8.75 5.25
C ARG A 197 -27.47 8.53 6.32
N ARG A 198 -27.33 9.14 7.50
CA ARG A 198 -28.32 9.04 8.60
C ARG A 198 -29.53 9.95 8.39
N SER A 199 -29.39 10.98 7.55
CA SER A 199 -30.40 12.00 7.27
C SER A 199 -31.28 11.71 6.04
N ARG A 200 -31.06 10.58 5.36
CA ARG A 200 -31.93 10.05 4.29
C ARG A 200 -32.68 8.82 4.78
#